data_AF-A0A2V7FCH7-F1
#
_entry.id   AF-A0A2V7FCH7-F1
#
_cell.length_a   1.000
_cell.length_b   1.000
_cell.length_c   1.000
_cell.angle_alpha   90.00
_cell.angle_beta   90.00
_cell.angle_gamma   90.00
#
_symmetry.space_group_name_H-M   'P 1'
#
loop_
_entity.id
_entity.type
_entity.pdbx_description
1 polymer ?
#
loop_
_entity_poly.entity_id
_entity_poly.type
_entity_poly.pdbx_seq_one_letter_code
_entity_poly.pdbx_strand_id
1 'polypeptide(L)'
;MLCRALLQFARMFSGGSYDDVKRWLRMFLNSHAKREDPRIEAVLEDDAAREGRFYAARLRLGSQTSPLMEFEYDVVAQRRGELAWCAALAQRVREQARQLLAGSTAAHAR
;
A
#
# COMPACT_ATOMS: atom_id res chain seq x y z
N MET A 1 8.78 -30.08 13.17
CA MET A 1 7.78 -29.67 12.15
C MET A 1 6.48 -29.08 12.73
N LEU A 2 6.02 -29.50 13.92
CA LEU A 2 4.80 -28.97 14.57
C LEU A 2 4.84 -27.47 14.95
N CYS A 3 6.01 -26.91 15.25
CA CYS A 3 6.14 -25.51 15.66
C CYS A 3 5.82 -24.51 14.53
N ARG A 4 6.15 -24.86 13.27
CA ARG A 4 5.90 -23.98 12.11
C ARG A 4 4.41 -23.91 11.74
N ALA A 5 3.70 -25.03 11.85
CA ALA A 5 2.26 -25.11 11.57
C ALA A 5 1.41 -24.33 12.59
N LEU A 6 1.78 -24.38 13.88
CA LEU A 6 1.10 -23.63 14.94
C LEU A 6 1.36 -22.10 14.84
N LEU A 7 2.58 -21.69 14.50
CA LEU A 7 2.92 -20.29 14.18
C LEU A 7 2.17 -19.77 12.95
N GLN A 8 1.95 -20.63 11.95
CA GLN A 8 1.22 -20.30 10.73
C GLN A 8 -0.30 -20.18 10.98
N PHE A 9 -0.86 -21.02 11.86
CA PHE A 9 -2.27 -20.94 12.27
C PHE A 9 -2.56 -19.69 13.11
N ALA A 10 -1.68 -19.33 14.06
CA ALA A 10 -1.84 -18.13 14.87
C ALA A 10 -1.74 -16.83 14.04
N ARG A 11 -0.87 -16.79 13.02
CA ARG A 11 -0.80 -15.69 12.04
C ARG A 11 -2.09 -15.53 11.22
N MET A 12 -2.77 -16.65 10.91
CA MET A 12 -4.04 -16.64 10.18
C MET A 12 -5.15 -15.92 10.95
N PHE A 13 -5.14 -16.00 12.29
CA PHE A 13 -6.18 -15.41 13.16
C PHE A 13 -5.87 -13.99 13.68
N SER A 14 -4.62 -13.51 13.59
CA SER A 14 -4.24 -12.17 14.08
C SER A 14 -3.97 -11.13 12.99
N GLY A 15 -3.83 -11.53 11.72
CA GLY A 15 -3.33 -10.60 10.71
C GLY A 15 -3.31 -11.09 9.26
N GLY A 16 -3.73 -12.31 8.92
CA GLY A 16 -3.71 -12.81 7.53
C GLY A 16 -2.31 -13.05 6.97
N SER A 17 -2.21 -13.82 5.89
CA SER A 17 -0.94 -14.08 5.23
C SER A 17 -0.33 -12.81 4.62
N TYR A 18 0.96 -12.84 4.28
CA TYR A 18 1.62 -11.74 3.58
C TYR A 18 0.85 -11.32 2.32
N ASP A 19 0.30 -12.28 1.56
CA ASP A 19 -0.49 -12.00 0.37
C ASP A 19 -1.88 -11.44 0.67
N ASP A 20 -2.53 -11.89 1.76
CA ASP A 20 -3.80 -11.32 2.20
C ASP A 20 -3.64 -9.85 2.59
N VAL A 21 -2.58 -9.54 3.33
CA VAL A 21 -2.24 -8.18 3.74
C VAL A 21 -1.82 -7.33 2.54
N LYS A 22 -1.06 -7.90 1.59
CA LYS A 22 -0.71 -7.24 0.32
C LYS A 22 -1.94 -6.87 -0.49
N ARG A 23 -2.91 -7.80 -0.59
CA ARG A 23 -4.19 -7.58 -1.28
C ARG A 23 -4.99 -6.49 -0.60
N TRP A 24 -5.10 -6.53 0.72
CA TRP A 24 -5.78 -5.48 1.49
C TRP A 24 -5.12 -4.11 1.26
N LEU A 25 -3.79 -4.04 1.39
CA LEU A 25 -3.02 -2.80 1.22
C LEU A 25 -3.23 -2.23 -0.18
N ARG A 26 -3.11 -3.07 -1.23
CA ARG A 26 -3.37 -2.64 -2.62
C ARG A 26 -4.77 -2.04 -2.77
N MET A 27 -5.79 -2.68 -2.21
CA MET A 27 -7.17 -2.17 -2.28
C MET A 27 -7.34 -0.85 -1.54
N PHE A 28 -6.73 -0.73 -0.36
CA PHE A 28 -6.77 0.49 0.44
C PHE A 28 -6.09 1.66 -0.29
N LEU A 29 -4.87 1.46 -0.80
CA LEU A 29 -4.14 2.50 -1.52
C LEU A 29 -4.91 2.94 -2.77
N ASN A 30 -5.44 1.99 -3.55
CA ASN A 30 -6.25 2.29 -4.73
C ASN A 30 -7.52 3.07 -4.39
N SER A 31 -8.29 2.64 -3.38
CA SER A 31 -9.55 3.29 -3.05
C SER A 31 -9.34 4.74 -2.62
N HIS A 32 -8.26 5.05 -1.91
CA HIS A 32 -7.97 6.41 -1.47
C HIS A 32 -7.31 7.27 -2.56
N ALA A 33 -6.45 6.70 -3.40
CA ALA A 33 -5.87 7.43 -4.54
C ALA A 33 -6.95 7.83 -5.56
N LYS A 34 -7.89 6.92 -5.86
CA LYS A 34 -8.98 7.16 -6.83
C LYS A 34 -9.99 8.22 -6.41
N ARG A 35 -9.98 8.65 -5.13
CA ARG A 35 -10.78 9.78 -4.67
C ARG A 35 -10.24 11.13 -5.14
N GLU A 36 -8.96 11.21 -5.51
CA GLU A 36 -8.37 12.42 -6.09
C GLU A 36 -8.45 12.40 -7.63
N ASP A 37 -8.17 11.27 -8.28
CA ASP A 37 -8.41 11.06 -9.72
C ASP A 37 -8.57 9.56 -10.03
N PRO A 38 -9.63 9.13 -10.74
CA PRO A 38 -9.92 7.71 -10.99
C PRO A 38 -8.87 6.99 -11.85
N ARG A 39 -8.00 7.73 -12.56
CA ARG A 39 -6.92 7.19 -13.40
C ARG A 39 -5.66 6.86 -12.60
N ILE A 40 -5.59 7.27 -11.33
CA ILE A 40 -4.45 6.95 -10.47
C ILE A 40 -4.58 5.51 -10.00
N GLU A 41 -3.50 4.75 -10.16
CA GLU A 41 -3.40 3.36 -9.73
C GLU A 41 -2.27 3.20 -8.71
N ALA A 42 -2.53 2.46 -7.63
CA ALA A 42 -1.52 2.01 -6.70
C ALA A 42 -0.88 0.71 -7.22
N VAL A 43 0.43 0.75 -7.41
CA VAL A 43 1.26 -0.38 -7.87
C VAL A 43 2.11 -0.84 -6.69
N LEU A 44 2.00 -2.12 -6.34
CA LEU A 44 2.93 -2.76 -5.40
C LEU A 44 3.99 -3.49 -6.21
N GLU A 45 5.26 -3.30 -5.85
CA GLU A 45 6.38 -3.97 -6.50
C GLU A 45 6.44 -5.44 -6.03
N ASP A 46 6.68 -6.35 -6.98
CA ASP A 46 6.92 -7.76 -6.71
C ASP A 46 8.43 -7.98 -6.59
N ASP A 47 8.92 -8.03 -5.35
CA ASP A 47 10.32 -8.27 -5.04
C ASP A 47 10.42 -9.40 -4.00
N ALA A 48 10.93 -10.55 -4.43
CA ALA A 48 11.09 -11.74 -3.59
C ALA A 48 12.02 -11.49 -2.40
N ALA A 49 12.98 -10.56 -2.50
CA ALA A 49 13.87 -10.23 -1.39
C ALA A 49 13.16 -9.49 -0.24
N ARG A 50 11.99 -8.89 -0.52
CA ARG A 50 11.18 -8.15 0.45
C ARG A 50 10.03 -8.97 1.02
N GLU A 51 9.74 -10.11 0.42
CA GLU A 51 8.61 -10.96 0.79
C GLU A 51 8.64 -11.33 2.28
N GLY A 52 7.51 -11.18 2.95
CA GLY A 52 7.39 -11.40 4.39
C GLY A 52 7.98 -10.30 5.29
N ARG A 53 8.54 -9.22 4.73
CA ARG A 53 9.16 -8.12 5.51
C ARG A 53 8.61 -6.74 5.15
N PHE A 54 8.56 -6.40 3.87
CA PHE A 54 8.18 -5.06 3.42
C PHE A 54 7.35 -5.10 2.14
N TYR A 55 6.41 -4.17 2.02
CA TYR A 55 5.78 -3.81 0.76
C TYR A 55 6.39 -2.52 0.22
N ALA A 56 6.70 -2.51 -1.08
CA ALA A 56 7.07 -1.33 -1.83
C ALA A 56 5.88 -0.91 -2.71
N ALA A 57 5.41 0.32 -2.59
CA ALA A 57 4.27 0.80 -3.36
C ALA A 57 4.52 2.20 -3.95
N ARG A 58 3.92 2.44 -5.13
CA ARG A 58 3.89 3.75 -5.78
C ARG A 58 2.48 4.04 -6.30
N LEU A 59 2.13 5.31 -6.40
CA LEU A 59 1.00 5.76 -7.19
C LEU A 59 1.47 6.03 -8.62
N ARG A 60 0.66 5.70 -9.60
CA ARG A 60 0.96 5.89 -11.03
C ARG A 60 -0.18 6.62 -11.71
N LEU A 61 0.18 7.60 -12.54
CA LEU A 61 -0.72 8.32 -13.45
C LEU A 61 -0.06 8.37 -14.83
N GLY A 62 -0.55 7.56 -15.77
CA GLY A 62 0.13 7.39 -17.06
C GLY A 62 1.57 6.89 -16.87
N SER A 63 2.54 7.64 -17.40
CA SER A 63 3.98 7.36 -17.25
C SER A 63 4.60 7.92 -15.97
N GLN A 64 3.88 8.77 -15.22
CA GLN A 64 4.40 9.39 -14.00
C GLN A 64 4.15 8.50 -12.79
N THR A 65 5.10 8.50 -11.86
CA THR A 65 4.99 7.77 -10.60
C THR A 65 5.30 8.66 -9.41
N SER A 66 4.67 8.37 -8.27
CA SER A 66 4.99 9.00 -7.00
C SER A 66 6.35 8.52 -6.48
N PRO A 67 6.91 9.22 -5.48
CA PRO A 67 7.93 8.65 -4.61
C PRO A 67 7.48 7.31 -4.00
N LEU A 68 8.45 6.45 -3.70
CA LEU A 68 8.22 5.13 -3.10
C LEU A 68 7.61 5.27 -1.70
N MET A 69 6.59 4.48 -1.42
CA MET A 69 6.08 4.21 -0.08
C MET A 69 6.51 2.82 0.34
N GLU A 70 7.28 2.74 1.43
CA GLU A 70 7.63 1.47 2.06
C GLU A 70 6.73 1.22 3.27
N PHE A 71 6.31 -0.03 3.43
CA PHE A 71 5.46 -0.48 4.52
C PHE A 71 6.00 -1.77 5.11
N GLU A 72 6.26 -1.80 6.41
CA GLU A 72 6.60 -3.04 7.11
C GLU A 72 5.40 -3.98 7.17
N TYR A 73 5.59 -5.24 6.81
CA TYR A 73 4.54 -6.25 6.80
C TYR A 73 3.85 -6.36 8.17
N ASP A 74 4.62 -6.52 9.24
CA ASP A 74 4.08 -6.73 10.58
C ASP A 74 3.29 -5.50 11.07
N VAL A 75 3.72 -4.29 10.71
CA VAL A 75 3.00 -3.05 11.03
C VAL A 75 1.66 -2.99 10.31
N VAL A 76 1.62 -3.25 9.00
CA VAL A 76 0.34 -3.25 8.25
C VAL A 76 -0.56 -4.38 8.75
N ALA A 77 0.01 -5.55 9.02
CA ALA A 77 -0.74 -6.70 9.50
C ALA A 77 -1.46 -6.38 10.81
N GLN A 78 -0.77 -5.74 11.76
CA GLN A 78 -1.33 -5.43 13.08
C GLN A 78 -2.28 -4.23 13.06
N ARG A 79 -1.92 -3.16 12.32
CA ARG A 79 -2.58 -1.85 12.48
C ARG A 79 -3.72 -1.57 11.50
N ARG A 80 -3.93 -2.42 10.48
CA ARG A 80 -4.99 -2.19 9.46
C ARG A 80 -6.44 -2.22 10.00
N GLY A 81 -6.64 -2.65 11.24
CA GLY A 81 -7.91 -2.55 11.96
C GLY A 81 -8.07 -1.25 12.76
N GLU A 82 -6.99 -0.48 12.95
CA GLU A 82 -6.99 0.76 13.73
C GLU A 82 -7.49 1.93 12.88
N LEU A 83 -8.65 2.49 13.24
CA LEU A 83 -9.25 3.61 12.49
C LEU A 83 -8.32 4.83 12.37
N ALA A 84 -7.61 5.18 13.44
CA ALA A 84 -6.69 6.32 13.44
C ALA A 84 -5.50 6.09 12.50
N TRP A 85 -4.95 4.87 12.47
CA TRP A 85 -3.86 4.53 11.56
C TRP A 85 -4.32 4.53 10.10
N CYS A 86 -5.49 3.96 9.82
CA CYS A 86 -6.11 3.99 8.49
C CYS A 86 -6.39 5.44 8.04
N ALA A 87 -6.88 6.32 8.92
CA ALA A 87 -7.11 7.72 8.59
C ALA A 87 -5.81 8.45 8.21
N ALA A 88 -4.74 8.25 8.98
CA ALA A 88 -3.42 8.82 8.67
C ALA A 88 -2.85 8.28 7.35
N LEU A 89 -2.97 6.97 7.10
CA LEU A 89 -2.55 6.37 5.84
C LEU A 89 -3.35 6.91 4.66
N ALA A 90 -4.67 7.02 4.79
CA ALA A 90 -5.54 7.60 3.79
C ALA A 90 -5.14 9.04 3.45
N GLN A 91 -4.85 9.86 4.46
CA GLN A 91 -4.37 11.23 4.26
C GLN A 91 -3.06 11.24 3.47
N ARG A 92 -2.06 10.44 3.86
CA ARG A 92 -0.77 10.34 3.16
C ARG A 92 -0.94 9.96 1.69
N VAL A 93 -1.79 8.97 1.39
CA VAL A 93 -2.06 8.52 0.01
C VAL A 93 -2.69 9.64 -0.82
N ARG A 94 -3.68 10.35 -0.26
CA ARG A 94 -4.36 11.45 -0.96
C ARG A 94 -3.42 12.64 -1.20
N GLU A 95 -2.54 12.94 -0.25
CA GLU A 95 -1.51 13.97 -0.43
C GLU A 95 -0.54 13.62 -1.56
N GLN A 96 -0.03 12.39 -1.62
CA GLN A 96 0.82 11.95 -2.73
C GLN A 96 0.07 11.95 -4.08
N ALA A 97 -1.20 11.56 -4.09
CA ALA A 97 -2.02 11.62 -5.31
C ALA A 97 -2.18 13.06 -5.81
N ARG A 98 -2.44 14.03 -4.92
CA ARG A 98 -2.49 15.46 -5.28
C ARG A 98 -1.16 15.99 -5.81
N GLN A 99 -0.04 15.59 -5.19
CA GLN A 99 1.30 15.95 -5.66
C GLN A 99 1.57 15.39 -7.07
N LEU A 100 1.18 14.14 -7.31
CA LEU A 100 1.31 13.50 -8.62
C LEU A 100 0.49 14.22 -9.69
N LEU A 101 -0.74 14.63 -9.37
CA LEU A 101 -1.60 15.40 -10.26
C LEU A 101 -1.00 16.77 -10.58
N ALA A 102 -0.54 17.50 -9.57
CA ALA A 102 0.11 18.80 -9.75
C ALA A 102 1.38 18.70 -10.60
N GLY A 103 2.16 17.62 -10.44
CA GLY A 103 3.33 17.35 -11.28
C GLY A 103 2.96 16.99 -12.73
N SER A 104 1.79 16.40 -12.96
CA SER A 104 1.28 16.05 -14.30
C SER A 104 0.83 17.26 -15.09
N THR A 105 0.04 18.15 -14.48
CA THR A 105 -0.38 19.41 -15.10
C THR A 105 0.80 20.31 -15.44
N ALA A 106 1.80 20.42 -14.56
CA ALA A 106 3.02 21.19 -14.81
C ALA A 106 3.91 20.61 -15.93
N ALA A 107 3.79 19.31 -16.22
CA ALA A 107 4.49 18.67 -17.33
C ALA A 107 3.74 18.87 -18.66
N HIS A 108 2.40 18.94 -18.64
CA HIS A 108 1.59 19.14 -19.84
C HIS A 108 1.51 20.61 -20.30
N ALA A 109 1.76 21.57 -19.40
CA ALA A 109 1.77 23.00 -19.73
C ALA A 109 3.10 23.50 -20.35
N ARG A 110 4.07 22.62 -20.58
CA ARG A 110 5.36 22.89 -21.23
C ARG A 110 5.38 22.30 -22.62
#